data_AF-A0A7J7RPD3-F1
#
_entry.id   AF-A0A7J7RPD3-F1
#
_cell.length_a   1.000
_cell.length_b   1.000
_cell.length_c   1.000
_cell.angle_alpha   90.00
_cell.angle_beta   90.00
_cell.angle_gamma   90.00
#
_symmetry.space_group_name_H-M   'P 1'
#
loop_
_entity.id
_entity.type
_entity.pdbx_description
1 polymer ?
#
loop_
_entity_poly.entity_id
_entity_poly.type
_entity_poly.pdbx_seq_one_letter_code
_entity_poly.pdbx_strand_id
1 'polypeptide(L)'
;MALDSLTLVPLYKGSNSNRIRLMAETSKKSASLLKSLVPSKSKLTTIETKRIMSVLDETIHKVKLVSLLSSAASNNEGLEGMLGEDITKAVRENEDLCQLLLDKANYLQEEEMRLHEEEEFEDEGWFRDRLLSIQQQKSHLLPLKQQIKESTKNTLRLLLNNPQAARFLQMQLLDRSAEAQSFIDSLIELRGFLFEKLLTSPMEARDKAQFIQDVTRQNKRNQEVINDLESELAESLKNRDAEVQKENFVIQELKNHLHQVLRFSENSLLRTKHEAEKQQKADVRASQARVAKIRQEIQQLRSQFHNLLMENREAEQALRKVTWETGRKG
;
A
#
# COMPACT_ATOMS: atom_id res chain seq x y z
N MET A 1 53.68 -34.36 1.01
CA MET A 1 52.87 -33.90 -0.13
C MET A 1 51.66 -34.82 -0.25
N ALA A 2 50.56 -34.47 0.42
CA ALA A 2 49.22 -34.98 0.18
C ALA A 2 48.27 -34.10 1.00
N LEU A 3 47.64 -33.14 0.32
CA LEU A 3 46.55 -32.34 0.83
C LEU A 3 45.28 -33.18 0.64
N ASP A 4 44.70 -33.65 1.74
CA ASP A 4 43.33 -34.15 1.73
C ASP A 4 42.43 -33.16 2.48
N SER A 5 41.48 -32.66 1.70
CA SER A 5 40.45 -31.69 1.99
C SER A 5 39.35 -32.27 2.87
N LEU A 6 39.20 -31.75 4.10
CA LEU A 6 37.98 -31.91 4.89
C LEU A 6 37.11 -30.66 4.73
N THR A 7 36.14 -30.77 3.81
CA THR A 7 35.06 -29.82 3.61
C THR A 7 34.07 -29.93 4.78
N LEU A 8 33.86 -28.81 5.48
CA LEU A 8 32.83 -28.64 6.50
C LEU A 8 31.44 -28.80 5.86
N VAL A 9 30.69 -29.79 6.33
CA VAL A 9 29.27 -30.00 6.03
C VAL A 9 28.43 -29.02 6.85
N PRO A 10 27.59 -28.17 6.25
CA PRO A 10 26.62 -27.37 7.00
C PRO A 10 25.42 -28.24 7.40
N LEU A 11 25.25 -28.44 8.71
CA LEU A 11 24.01 -28.95 9.30
C LEU A 11 22.93 -27.86 9.26
N TYR A 12 22.21 -27.76 8.15
CA TYR A 12 20.87 -27.17 8.13
C TYR A 12 20.01 -27.90 7.12
N LYS A 13 19.38 -28.98 7.57
CA LYS A 13 18.37 -29.70 6.80
C LYS A 13 17.02 -29.01 7.06
N GLY A 14 16.81 -27.88 6.39
CA GLY A 14 15.49 -27.28 6.29
C GLY A 14 14.58 -28.23 5.52
N SER A 15 13.58 -28.78 6.19
CA SER A 15 12.60 -29.68 5.60
C SER A 15 11.92 -29.01 4.41
N ASN A 16 12.10 -29.64 3.26
CA ASN A 16 11.50 -29.34 1.98
C ASN A 16 10.04 -29.79 2.04
N SER A 17 9.13 -28.89 2.45
CA SER A 17 7.69 -29.16 2.47
C SER A 17 6.98 -28.18 1.54
N ASN A 18 6.53 -28.73 0.41
CA ASN A 18 5.55 -28.18 -0.52
C ASN A 18 5.93 -26.88 -1.23
N ARG A 19 6.79 -27.04 -2.25
CA ARG A 19 6.79 -26.16 -3.41
C ARG A 19 5.42 -26.29 -4.09
N ILE A 20 4.46 -25.46 -3.68
CA ILE A 20 3.17 -25.29 -4.37
C ILE A 20 3.53 -24.95 -5.80
N ARG A 21 3.27 -25.90 -6.69
CA ARG A 21 3.37 -25.70 -8.13
C ARG A 21 2.27 -24.71 -8.48
N LEU A 22 2.57 -23.42 -8.44
CA LEU A 22 1.78 -22.38 -9.09
C LEU A 22 1.78 -22.74 -10.58
N MET A 23 0.83 -23.58 -10.97
CA MET A 23 0.39 -23.66 -12.34
C MET A 23 -0.26 -22.32 -12.62
N ALA A 24 0.56 -21.33 -12.95
CA ALA A 24 0.13 -20.24 -13.79
C ALA A 24 -0.25 -20.90 -15.13
N GLU A 25 -1.47 -21.43 -15.20
CA GLU A 25 -2.16 -21.61 -16.46
C GLU A 25 -2.19 -20.22 -17.07
N THR A 26 -1.21 -19.97 -17.92
CA THR A 26 -1.07 -18.72 -18.66
C THR A 26 -2.41 -18.51 -19.36
N SER A 27 -3.12 -17.52 -18.84
CA SER A 27 -4.42 -17.07 -19.29
C SER A 27 -4.30 -16.56 -20.72
N LYS A 28 -4.25 -17.48 -21.69
CA LYS A 28 -4.49 -17.16 -23.11
C LYS A 28 -5.92 -16.65 -23.31
N LYS A 29 -6.83 -16.93 -22.37
CA LYS A 29 -8.22 -16.45 -22.35
C LYS A 29 -8.36 -14.96 -22.01
N SER A 30 -7.55 -14.41 -21.09
CA SER A 30 -7.67 -12.98 -20.72
C SER A 30 -7.24 -12.06 -21.86
N ALA A 31 -6.19 -12.41 -22.60
CA ALA A 31 -5.73 -11.62 -23.75
C ALA A 31 -6.76 -11.58 -24.90
N SER A 32 -7.52 -12.66 -25.12
CA SER A 32 -8.63 -12.67 -26.09
C SER A 32 -9.86 -11.90 -25.61
N LEU A 33 -10.11 -11.85 -24.29
CA LEU A 33 -11.26 -11.15 -23.72
C LEU A 33 -11.05 -9.64 -23.63
N LEU A 34 -9.80 -9.17 -23.44
CA LEU A 34 -9.48 -7.74 -23.49
C LEU A 34 -9.73 -7.12 -24.89
N LYS A 35 -9.59 -7.92 -25.96
CA LYS A 35 -9.99 -7.50 -27.32
C LYS A 35 -11.50 -7.24 -27.44
N SER A 36 -12.33 -7.77 -26.53
CA SER A 36 -13.77 -7.54 -26.49
C SER A 36 -14.16 -6.16 -25.97
N LEU A 37 -13.24 -5.38 -25.37
CA LEU A 37 -13.53 -4.06 -24.81
C LEU A 37 -13.50 -2.93 -25.85
N VAL A 38 -12.81 -3.14 -26.96
CA VAL A 38 -12.73 -2.17 -28.06
C VAL A 38 -13.88 -2.45 -29.03
N PRO A 39 -14.60 -1.41 -29.52
CA PRO A 39 -15.59 -1.60 -30.58
C PRO A 39 -14.97 -2.33 -31.78
N SER A 40 -15.65 -3.37 -32.30
CA SER A 40 -15.11 -4.18 -33.39
C SER A 40 -15.08 -3.42 -34.74
N LYS A 41 -15.87 -2.34 -34.84
CA LYS A 41 -16.03 -1.52 -36.03
C LYS A 41 -15.36 -0.17 -35.86
N SER A 42 -14.72 0.30 -36.92
CA SER A 42 -14.12 1.65 -37.00
C SER A 42 -14.95 2.64 -37.82
N LYS A 43 -16.07 2.19 -38.44
CA LYS A 43 -16.92 3.00 -39.30
C LYS A 43 -18.41 2.74 -39.03
N LEU A 44 -19.21 3.81 -39.09
CA LEU A 44 -20.66 3.73 -39.05
C LEU A 44 -21.18 3.10 -40.35
N THR A 45 -21.86 1.95 -40.24
CA THR A 45 -22.30 1.16 -41.40
C THR A 45 -23.77 1.39 -41.75
N THR A 46 -24.62 1.63 -40.75
CA THR A 46 -26.06 1.86 -40.90
C THR A 46 -26.39 3.31 -41.27
N ILE A 47 -27.51 3.51 -41.98
CA ILE A 47 -27.97 4.83 -42.44
C ILE A 47 -28.38 5.70 -41.24
N GLU A 48 -29.03 5.10 -40.25
CA GLU A 48 -29.52 5.75 -39.04
C GLU A 48 -28.39 6.36 -38.23
N THR A 49 -27.31 5.61 -37.99
CA THR A 49 -26.16 6.12 -37.22
C THR A 49 -25.39 7.21 -37.98
N LYS A 50 -25.28 7.09 -39.30
CA LYS A 50 -24.76 8.17 -40.16
C LYS A 50 -25.64 9.42 -40.09
N ARG A 51 -26.98 9.27 -40.07
CA ARG A 51 -27.93 10.39 -39.94
C ARG A 51 -27.81 11.08 -38.59
N ILE A 52 -27.72 10.31 -37.49
CA ILE A 52 -27.50 10.85 -36.14
C ILE A 52 -26.20 11.69 -36.11
N MET A 53 -25.11 11.15 -36.66
CA MET A 53 -23.83 11.87 -36.73
C MET A 53 -23.92 13.13 -37.59
N SER A 54 -24.59 13.04 -38.74
CA SER A 54 -24.80 14.18 -39.64
C SER A 54 -25.60 15.30 -38.99
N VAL A 55 -26.61 14.99 -38.18
CA VAL A 55 -27.38 16.00 -37.44
C VAL A 55 -26.47 16.73 -36.46
N LEU A 56 -25.63 16.01 -35.72
CA LEU A 56 -24.69 16.62 -34.77
C LEU A 56 -23.62 17.46 -35.48
N ASP A 57 -23.07 16.98 -36.60
CA ASP A 57 -22.13 17.73 -37.45
C ASP A 57 -22.76 19.04 -37.96
N GLU A 58 -24.01 18.98 -38.41
CA GLU A 58 -24.77 20.15 -38.85
C GLU A 58 -25.06 21.11 -37.67
N THR A 59 -25.38 20.59 -36.48
CA THR A 59 -25.56 21.41 -35.28
C THR A 59 -24.27 22.12 -34.89
N ILE A 60 -23.13 21.42 -34.85
CA ILE A 60 -21.82 22.01 -34.57
C ILE A 60 -21.51 23.12 -35.57
N HIS A 61 -21.76 22.88 -36.86
CA HIS A 61 -21.54 23.88 -37.90
C HIS A 61 -22.42 25.13 -37.70
N LYS A 62 -23.72 24.95 -37.41
CA LYS A 62 -24.64 26.07 -37.15
C LYS A 62 -24.23 26.87 -35.92
N VAL A 63 -23.91 26.19 -34.80
CA VAL A 63 -23.42 26.85 -33.58
C VAL A 63 -22.15 27.64 -33.85
N LYS A 64 -21.22 27.08 -34.64
CA LYS A 64 -19.99 27.76 -35.05
C LYS A 64 -20.24 29.03 -35.85
N LEU A 65 -21.33 29.12 -36.61
CA LEU A 65 -21.72 30.31 -37.36
C LEU A 65 -22.43 31.33 -36.45
N VAL A 66 -23.36 30.89 -35.61
CA VAL A 66 -24.07 31.77 -34.65
C VAL A 66 -23.09 32.47 -33.72
N SER A 67 -22.08 31.76 -33.22
CA SER A 67 -21.08 32.33 -32.31
C SER A 67 -20.24 33.46 -32.92
N LEU A 68 -20.26 33.63 -34.24
CA LEU A 68 -19.54 34.69 -34.95
C LEU A 68 -20.42 35.90 -35.25
N LEU A 69 -21.73 35.86 -34.98
CA LEU A 69 -22.65 36.92 -35.40
C LEU A 69 -22.39 38.25 -34.67
N SER A 70 -22.12 38.20 -33.37
CA SER A 70 -21.84 39.43 -32.59
C SER A 70 -20.53 40.09 -33.04
N SER A 71 -19.46 39.31 -33.24
CA SER A 71 -18.19 39.84 -33.78
C SER A 71 -18.31 40.30 -35.24
N ALA A 72 -19.17 39.66 -36.04
CA ALA A 72 -19.48 40.10 -37.39
C ALA A 72 -20.27 41.43 -37.40
N ALA A 73 -21.15 41.66 -36.44
CA ALA A 73 -21.90 42.90 -36.33
C ALA A 73 -21.01 44.10 -35.96
N SER A 74 -19.98 43.89 -35.14
CA SER A 74 -19.05 44.96 -34.73
C SER A 74 -18.06 45.39 -35.83
N ASN A 75 -17.74 44.51 -36.80
CA ASN A 75 -16.72 44.75 -37.83
C ASN A 75 -17.34 45.05 -39.21
N ASN A 76 -17.94 46.23 -39.38
CA ASN A 76 -18.84 46.51 -40.50
C ASN A 76 -18.13 46.92 -41.82
N GLU A 77 -17.02 47.65 -41.76
CA GLU A 77 -16.47 48.36 -42.94
C GLU A 77 -15.79 47.46 -43.99
N GLY A 78 -15.32 46.26 -43.61
CA GLY A 78 -14.64 45.32 -44.51
C GLY A 78 -15.49 44.13 -44.96
N LEU A 79 -16.66 43.90 -44.33
CA LEU A 79 -17.44 42.68 -44.51
C LEU A 79 -18.59 42.81 -45.52
N GLU A 80 -19.09 44.02 -45.75
CA GLU A 80 -20.27 44.28 -46.61
C GLU A 80 -20.08 43.87 -48.07
N GLY A 81 -18.87 44.08 -48.62
CA GLY A 81 -18.56 43.70 -50.01
C GLY A 81 -18.49 42.19 -50.26
N MET A 82 -18.23 41.36 -49.24
CA MET A 82 -18.05 39.90 -49.39
C MET A 82 -19.18 39.07 -48.78
N LEU A 83 -19.84 39.56 -47.72
CA LEU A 83 -21.02 38.91 -47.15
C LEU A 83 -22.29 39.22 -47.94
N GLY A 84 -22.33 40.35 -48.63
CA GLY A 84 -23.52 40.86 -49.30
C GLY A 84 -24.46 41.60 -48.35
N GLU A 85 -25.18 42.57 -48.91
CA GLU A 85 -26.04 43.52 -48.18
C GLU A 85 -27.12 42.83 -47.34
N ASP A 86 -27.74 41.76 -47.85
CA ASP A 86 -28.78 41.03 -47.13
C ASP A 86 -28.25 40.36 -45.87
N ILE A 87 -27.05 39.78 -45.93
CA ILE A 87 -26.43 39.09 -44.79
C ILE A 87 -25.95 40.11 -43.76
N THR A 88 -25.28 41.18 -44.19
CA THR A 88 -24.84 42.24 -43.25
C THR A 88 -26.01 42.90 -42.56
N LYS A 89 -27.07 43.21 -43.30
CA LYS A 89 -28.31 43.74 -42.72
C LYS A 89 -28.93 42.78 -41.71
N ALA A 90 -29.08 41.50 -42.04
CA ALA A 90 -29.65 40.51 -41.13
C ALA A 90 -28.79 40.27 -39.87
N VAL A 91 -27.46 40.38 -39.99
CA VAL A 91 -26.53 40.31 -38.85
C VAL A 91 -26.73 41.53 -37.93
N ARG A 92 -26.79 42.74 -38.50
CA ARG A 92 -27.02 43.99 -37.74
C ARG A 92 -28.37 43.97 -37.01
N GLU A 93 -29.45 43.66 -37.71
CA GLU A 93 -30.79 43.56 -37.11
C GLU A 93 -30.86 42.51 -35.98
N ASN A 94 -30.15 41.38 -36.14
CA ASN A 94 -30.05 40.39 -35.07
C ASN A 94 -29.28 40.92 -33.85
N GLU A 95 -28.18 41.65 -34.06
CA GLU A 95 -27.41 42.25 -32.97
C GLU A 95 -28.20 43.34 -32.25
N ASP A 96 -28.93 44.20 -32.97
CA ASP A 96 -29.79 45.22 -32.37
C ASP A 96 -30.84 44.61 -31.44
N LEU A 97 -31.43 43.47 -31.84
CA LEU A 97 -32.37 42.73 -31.00
C LEU A 97 -31.69 42.12 -29.76
N CYS A 98 -30.47 41.58 -29.92
CA CYS A 98 -29.69 41.07 -28.80
C CYS A 98 -29.34 42.18 -27.80
N GLN A 99 -28.90 43.34 -28.29
CA GLN A 99 -28.57 44.50 -27.47
C GLN A 99 -29.81 45.02 -26.74
N LEU A 100 -30.95 45.13 -27.42
CA LEU A 100 -32.22 45.50 -26.80
C LEU A 100 -32.63 44.55 -25.68
N LEU A 101 -32.37 43.24 -25.82
CA LEU A 101 -32.64 42.27 -24.76
C LEU A 101 -31.70 42.47 -23.57
N LEU A 102 -30.41 42.68 -23.82
CA LEU A 102 -29.41 42.94 -22.78
C LEU A 102 -29.73 44.21 -22.00
N ASP A 103 -30.03 45.31 -22.68
CA ASP A 103 -30.37 46.59 -22.06
C ASP A 103 -31.62 46.47 -21.17
N LYS A 104 -32.66 45.79 -21.67
CA LYS A 104 -33.88 45.53 -20.87
C LYS A 104 -33.63 44.60 -19.68
N ALA A 105 -32.78 43.57 -19.85
CA ALA A 105 -32.44 42.66 -18.77
C ALA A 105 -31.66 43.36 -17.66
N ASN A 106 -30.68 44.19 -18.03
CA ASN A 106 -29.88 44.98 -17.08
C ASN A 106 -30.76 45.98 -16.32
N TYR A 107 -31.61 46.72 -17.05
CA TYR A 107 -32.56 47.64 -16.42
C TYR A 107 -33.48 46.94 -15.41
N LEU A 108 -34.04 45.77 -15.78
CA LEU A 108 -34.89 45.00 -14.87
C LEU A 108 -34.14 44.48 -13.65
N GLN A 109 -32.89 44.04 -13.84
CA GLN A 109 -32.04 43.59 -12.75
C GLN A 109 -31.74 44.73 -11.76
N GLU A 110 -31.45 45.93 -12.25
CA GLU A 110 -31.25 47.12 -11.42
C GLU A 110 -32.53 47.50 -10.65
N GLU A 111 -33.68 47.49 -11.31
CA GLU A 111 -34.97 47.79 -10.67
C GLU A 111 -35.38 46.71 -9.65
N GLU A 112 -35.04 45.45 -9.87
CA GLU A 112 -35.24 44.37 -8.90
C GLU A 112 -34.35 44.54 -7.66
N MET A 113 -33.08 44.93 -7.83
CA MET A 113 -32.22 45.21 -6.68
C MET A 113 -32.77 46.37 -5.84
N ARG A 114 -33.25 47.44 -6.47
CA ARG A 114 -33.89 48.57 -5.77
C ARG A 114 -35.16 48.15 -5.04
N LEU A 115 -36.01 47.33 -5.66
CA LEU A 115 -37.18 46.78 -4.97
C LEU A 115 -36.81 45.93 -3.76
N HIS A 116 -35.72 45.18 -3.82
CA HIS A 116 -35.27 44.37 -2.68
C HIS A 116 -34.72 45.24 -1.54
N GLU A 117 -34.05 46.35 -1.84
CA GLU A 117 -33.62 47.34 -0.84
C GLU A 117 -34.82 48.07 -0.19
N GLU A 118 -35.93 48.19 -0.90
CA GLU A 118 -37.17 48.86 -0.47
C GLU A 118 -38.22 47.89 0.11
N GLU A 119 -37.86 46.63 0.41
CA GLU A 119 -38.77 45.56 0.87
C GLU A 119 -39.51 45.92 2.17
N GLU A 120 -38.95 46.82 3.00
CA GLU A 120 -39.63 47.34 4.19
C GLU A 120 -40.94 48.11 3.88
N PHE A 121 -41.16 48.50 2.62
CA PHE A 121 -42.34 49.23 2.14
C PHE A 121 -43.34 48.36 1.37
N GLU A 122 -43.33 47.03 1.54
CA GLU A 122 -44.21 46.08 0.84
C GLU A 122 -45.72 46.38 0.93
N ASP A 123 -46.16 47.02 2.01
CA ASP A 123 -47.56 47.40 2.22
C ASP A 123 -47.95 48.70 1.50
N GLU A 124 -46.99 49.44 0.95
CA GLU A 124 -47.25 50.66 0.21
C GLU A 124 -47.76 50.36 -1.22
N GLY A 125 -48.75 51.15 -1.65
CA GLY A 125 -49.39 50.96 -2.96
C GLY A 125 -48.42 51.13 -4.13
N TRP A 126 -47.51 52.11 -4.06
CA TRP A 126 -46.52 52.37 -5.11
C TRP A 126 -45.50 51.22 -5.24
N PHE A 127 -45.17 50.53 -4.15
CA PHE A 127 -44.28 49.37 -4.16
C PHE A 127 -44.92 48.21 -4.92
N ARG A 128 -46.20 47.93 -4.64
CA ARG A 128 -46.99 46.91 -5.34
C ARG A 128 -47.16 47.23 -6.82
N ASP A 129 -47.38 48.49 -7.17
CA ASP A 129 -47.48 48.95 -8.57
C ASP A 129 -46.14 48.79 -9.32
N ARG A 130 -45.01 49.12 -8.67
CA ARG A 130 -43.66 48.92 -9.25
C ARG A 130 -43.34 47.44 -9.45
N LEU A 131 -43.68 46.58 -8.48
CA LEU A 131 -43.55 45.13 -8.59
C LEU A 131 -44.35 44.59 -9.81
N LEU A 132 -45.60 45.01 -9.96
CA LEU A 132 -46.45 44.64 -11.09
C LEU A 132 -45.86 45.10 -12.44
N SER A 133 -45.30 46.31 -12.49
CA SER A 133 -44.62 46.85 -13.68
C SER A 133 -43.40 46.01 -14.09
N ILE A 134 -42.54 45.65 -13.12
CA ILE A 134 -41.39 44.77 -13.38
C ILE A 134 -41.85 43.40 -13.88
N GLN A 135 -42.87 42.81 -13.26
CA GLN A 135 -43.43 41.52 -13.71
C GLN A 135 -43.98 41.59 -15.15
N GLN A 136 -44.66 42.68 -15.50
CA GLN A 136 -45.12 42.91 -16.87
C GLN A 136 -43.96 43.06 -17.84
N GLN A 137 -42.93 43.83 -17.50
CA GLN A 137 -41.73 43.96 -18.33
C GLN A 137 -40.97 42.65 -18.52
N LYS A 138 -40.86 41.81 -17.47
CA LYS A 138 -40.33 40.45 -17.56
C LYS A 138 -41.13 39.60 -18.55
N SER A 139 -42.45 39.73 -18.58
CA SER A 139 -43.30 39.01 -19.53
C SER A 139 -42.99 39.38 -20.99
N HIS A 140 -42.58 40.63 -21.26
CA HIS A 140 -42.19 41.10 -22.59
C HIS A 140 -40.81 40.59 -23.05
N LEU A 141 -39.98 40.06 -22.15
CA LEU A 141 -38.71 39.43 -22.53
C LEU A 141 -38.93 38.14 -23.33
N LEU A 142 -40.02 37.41 -23.08
CA LEU A 142 -40.29 36.14 -23.75
C LEU A 142 -40.56 36.34 -25.27
N PRO A 143 -41.46 37.25 -25.70
CA PRO A 143 -41.60 37.60 -27.12
C PRO A 143 -40.30 38.08 -27.76
N LEU A 144 -39.48 38.87 -27.04
CA LEU A 144 -38.21 39.37 -27.57
C LEU A 144 -37.20 38.23 -27.79
N LYS A 145 -37.07 37.30 -26.84
CA LYS A 145 -36.27 36.06 -27.02
C LYS A 145 -36.73 35.26 -28.23
N GLN A 146 -38.04 35.20 -28.47
CA GLN A 146 -38.59 34.52 -29.64
C GLN A 146 -38.28 35.27 -30.94
N GLN A 147 -38.28 36.60 -30.95
CA GLN A 147 -37.85 37.39 -32.11
C GLN A 147 -36.38 37.20 -32.43
N ILE A 148 -35.51 37.21 -31.41
CA ILE A 148 -34.06 36.93 -31.58
C ILE A 148 -33.86 35.54 -32.17
N LYS A 149 -34.54 34.52 -31.64
CA LYS A 149 -34.47 33.16 -32.15
C LYS A 149 -34.85 33.07 -33.64
N GLU A 150 -35.92 33.76 -34.04
CA GLU A 150 -36.38 33.78 -35.42
C GLU A 150 -35.42 34.58 -36.32
N SER A 151 -34.88 35.70 -35.84
CA SER A 151 -33.85 36.48 -36.52
C SER A 151 -32.58 35.66 -36.73
N THR A 152 -32.06 35.02 -35.68
CA THR A 152 -30.90 34.12 -35.76
C THR A 152 -31.13 32.99 -36.76
N LYS A 153 -32.33 32.40 -36.81
CA LYS A 153 -32.66 31.38 -37.83
C LYS A 153 -32.63 31.96 -39.25
N ASN A 154 -33.15 33.17 -39.45
CA ASN A 154 -33.14 33.83 -40.76
C ASN A 154 -31.71 34.13 -41.21
N THR A 155 -30.90 34.72 -40.33
CA THR A 155 -29.48 34.99 -40.60
C THR A 155 -28.71 33.71 -40.90
N LEU A 156 -28.94 32.64 -40.14
CA LEU A 156 -28.37 31.33 -40.43
C LEU A 156 -28.81 30.76 -41.79
N ARG A 157 -30.08 30.90 -42.18
CA ARG A 157 -30.54 30.45 -43.52
C ARG A 157 -29.81 31.19 -44.63
N LEU A 158 -29.64 32.50 -44.51
CA LEU A 158 -28.88 33.30 -45.49
C LEU A 158 -27.42 32.83 -45.58
N LEU A 159 -26.77 32.60 -44.44
CA LEU A 159 -25.39 32.10 -44.39
C LEU A 159 -25.26 30.68 -44.96
N LEU A 160 -26.21 29.79 -44.69
CA LEU A 160 -26.19 28.42 -45.22
C LEU A 160 -26.48 28.38 -46.73
N ASN A 161 -27.31 29.30 -47.23
CA ASN A 161 -27.57 29.46 -48.66
C ASN A 161 -26.37 30.08 -49.41
N ASN A 162 -25.48 30.80 -48.72
CA ASN A 162 -24.24 31.36 -49.26
C ASN A 162 -22.99 30.79 -48.56
N PRO A 163 -22.51 29.60 -48.96
CA PRO A 163 -21.38 28.93 -48.30
C PRO A 163 -20.06 29.70 -48.44
N GLN A 164 -19.92 30.60 -49.42
CA GLN A 164 -18.72 31.43 -49.56
C GLN A 164 -18.67 32.49 -48.46
N ALA A 165 -19.78 33.18 -48.20
CA ALA A 165 -19.91 34.14 -47.10
C ALA A 165 -19.71 33.45 -45.73
N ALA A 166 -20.30 32.27 -45.53
CA ALA A 166 -20.13 31.51 -44.29
C ALA A 166 -18.68 31.08 -44.03
N ARG A 167 -17.95 30.63 -45.07
CA ARG A 167 -16.51 30.30 -44.96
C ARG A 167 -15.67 31.53 -44.67
N PHE A 168 -15.98 32.65 -45.33
CA PHE A 168 -15.27 33.90 -45.11
C PHE A 168 -15.42 34.38 -43.67
N LEU A 169 -16.63 34.36 -43.10
CA LEU A 169 -16.85 34.65 -41.68
C LEU A 169 -15.96 33.78 -40.78
N GLN A 170 -15.90 32.48 -41.05
CA GLN A 170 -15.09 31.55 -40.25
C GLN A 170 -13.58 31.77 -40.36
N MET A 171 -13.09 32.30 -41.49
CA MET A 171 -11.66 32.55 -41.70
C MET A 171 -11.22 33.91 -41.17
N GLN A 172 -12.06 34.94 -41.28
CA GLN A 172 -11.75 36.32 -40.87
C GLN A 172 -12.00 36.56 -39.39
N LEU A 173 -13.06 35.97 -38.84
CA LEU A 173 -13.46 36.19 -37.44
C LEU A 173 -13.06 34.96 -36.62
N LEU A 174 -11.88 35.07 -36.02
CA LEU A 174 -11.40 34.10 -35.02
C LEU A 174 -11.93 34.43 -33.63
N ASP A 175 -12.36 35.66 -33.40
CA ASP A 175 -12.82 36.13 -32.10
C ASP A 175 -14.22 35.59 -31.80
N ARG A 176 -14.25 34.69 -30.81
CA ARG A 176 -15.43 34.10 -30.19
C ARG A 176 -15.32 34.34 -28.69
N SER A 177 -16.45 34.43 -28.00
CA SER A 177 -16.42 34.42 -26.54
C SER A 177 -15.88 33.08 -26.02
N ALA A 178 -15.25 33.10 -24.84
CA ALA A 178 -14.70 31.89 -24.21
C ALA A 178 -15.79 30.84 -23.96
N GLU A 179 -16.99 31.29 -23.60
CA GLU A 179 -18.16 30.44 -23.35
C GLU A 179 -18.64 29.76 -24.64
N ALA A 180 -18.69 30.51 -25.75
CA ALA A 180 -19.07 29.96 -27.05
C ALA A 180 -18.05 28.92 -27.54
N GLN A 181 -16.76 29.18 -27.32
CA GLN A 181 -15.70 28.24 -27.67
C GLN A 181 -15.78 26.96 -26.81
N SER A 182 -15.92 27.10 -25.50
CA SER A 182 -16.10 25.97 -24.58
C SER A 182 -17.31 25.10 -24.94
N PHE A 183 -18.43 25.73 -25.33
CA PHE A 183 -19.62 25.02 -25.79
C PHE A 183 -19.37 24.24 -27.08
N ILE A 184 -18.65 24.82 -28.05
CA ILE A 184 -18.27 24.14 -29.29
C ILE A 184 -17.35 22.94 -29.00
N ASP A 185 -16.37 23.11 -28.13
CA ASP A 185 -15.44 22.03 -27.75
C ASP A 185 -16.19 20.88 -27.08
N SER A 186 -17.16 21.20 -26.20
CA SER A 186 -18.06 20.22 -25.59
C SER A 186 -18.89 19.45 -26.63
N LEU A 187 -19.38 20.12 -27.67
CA LEU A 187 -20.09 19.45 -28.76
C LEU A 187 -19.18 18.55 -29.61
N ILE A 188 -17.91 18.95 -29.81
CA ILE A 188 -16.92 18.13 -30.51
C ILE A 188 -16.56 16.88 -29.67
N GLU A 189 -16.43 17.03 -28.35
CA GLU A 189 -16.24 15.90 -27.44
C GLU A 189 -17.46 14.95 -27.48
N LEU A 190 -18.67 15.51 -27.37
CA LEU A 190 -19.92 14.76 -27.49
C LEU A 190 -19.99 13.99 -28.81
N ARG A 191 -19.53 14.59 -29.90
CA ARG A 191 -19.45 13.93 -31.21
C ARG A 191 -18.52 12.72 -31.18
N GLY A 192 -17.35 12.84 -30.56
CA GLY A 192 -16.43 11.71 -30.34
C GLY A 192 -17.08 10.59 -29.53
N PHE A 193 -17.66 10.93 -28.39
CA PHE A 193 -18.36 9.99 -27.53
C PHE A 193 -19.52 9.28 -28.26
N LEU A 194 -20.37 10.05 -28.96
CA LEU A 194 -21.50 9.50 -29.70
C LEU A 194 -21.04 8.58 -30.83
N PHE A 195 -19.94 8.92 -31.51
CA PHE A 195 -19.37 8.06 -32.54
C PHE A 195 -18.97 6.69 -31.96
N GLU A 196 -18.27 6.66 -30.82
CA GLU A 196 -17.91 5.40 -30.15
C GLU A 196 -19.13 4.59 -29.71
N LYS A 197 -20.17 5.26 -29.20
CA LYS A 197 -21.42 4.60 -28.82
C LYS A 197 -22.14 4.00 -30.01
N LEU A 198 -22.20 4.73 -31.13
CA LEU A 198 -22.85 4.24 -32.36
C LEU A 198 -22.04 3.15 -33.07
N LEU A 199 -20.73 3.04 -32.81
CA LEU A 199 -19.90 1.91 -33.26
C LEU A 199 -20.16 0.64 -32.46
N THR A 200 -20.64 0.76 -31.23
CA THR A 200 -20.86 -0.38 -30.32
C THR A 200 -22.21 -1.03 -30.61
N SER A 201 -22.21 -2.31 -30.97
CA SER A 201 -23.46 -3.07 -31.15
C SER A 201 -24.16 -3.31 -29.80
N PRO A 202 -25.50 -3.36 -29.73
CA PRO A 202 -26.22 -3.76 -28.52
C PRO A 202 -25.76 -5.11 -27.96
N MET A 203 -25.34 -6.04 -28.85
CA MET A 203 -24.77 -7.32 -28.47
C MET A 203 -23.41 -7.14 -27.78
N GLU A 204 -22.50 -6.38 -28.41
CA GLU A 204 -21.17 -6.08 -27.85
C GLU A 204 -21.24 -5.37 -26.50
N ALA A 205 -22.22 -4.48 -26.31
CA ALA A 205 -22.43 -3.82 -25.02
C ALA A 205 -22.84 -4.81 -23.93
N ARG A 206 -23.72 -5.78 -24.26
CA ARG A 206 -24.12 -6.86 -23.34
C ARG A 206 -22.96 -7.79 -23.03
N ASP A 207 -22.20 -8.18 -24.05
CA ASP A 207 -21.04 -9.07 -23.90
C ASP A 207 -19.97 -8.41 -23.00
N LYS A 208 -19.69 -7.11 -23.19
CA LYS A 208 -18.80 -6.34 -22.30
C LYS A 208 -19.32 -6.30 -20.87
N ALA A 209 -20.62 -6.03 -20.67
CA ALA A 209 -21.21 -5.95 -19.34
C ALA A 209 -21.14 -7.32 -18.62
N GLN A 210 -21.42 -8.40 -19.34
CA GLN A 210 -21.33 -9.76 -18.81
C GLN A 210 -19.88 -10.14 -18.48
N PHE A 211 -18.92 -9.80 -19.36
CA PHE A 211 -17.50 -10.03 -19.08
C PHE A 211 -17.04 -9.29 -17.82
N ILE A 212 -17.41 -8.02 -17.66
CA ILE A 212 -17.08 -7.25 -16.45
C ILE A 212 -17.69 -7.94 -15.22
N GLN A 213 -18.95 -8.34 -15.28
CA GLN A 213 -19.64 -9.02 -14.17
C GLN A 213 -18.94 -10.34 -13.79
N ASP A 214 -18.52 -11.13 -14.78
CA ASP A 214 -17.81 -12.39 -14.55
C ASP A 214 -16.45 -12.16 -13.88
N VAL A 215 -15.69 -11.17 -14.35
CA VAL A 215 -14.41 -10.77 -13.73
C VAL A 215 -14.62 -10.28 -12.30
N THR A 216 -15.62 -9.44 -12.06
CA THR A 216 -15.94 -8.97 -10.70
C THR A 216 -16.29 -10.14 -9.78
N ARG A 217 -17.08 -11.10 -10.26
CA ARG A 217 -17.44 -12.30 -9.49
C ARG A 217 -16.22 -13.17 -9.20
N GLN A 218 -15.32 -13.34 -10.17
CA GLN A 218 -14.07 -14.08 -9.97
C GLN A 218 -13.16 -13.38 -8.96
N ASN A 219 -12.99 -12.07 -9.08
CA ASN A 219 -12.19 -11.29 -8.13
C ASN A 219 -12.73 -11.39 -6.71
N LYS A 220 -14.06 -11.35 -6.53
CA LYS A 220 -14.67 -11.53 -5.21
C LYS A 220 -14.33 -12.89 -4.60
N ARG A 221 -14.47 -13.98 -5.36
CA ARG A 221 -14.11 -15.34 -4.89
C ARG A 221 -12.62 -15.44 -4.56
N ASN A 222 -11.75 -14.86 -5.39
CA ASN A 222 -10.33 -14.85 -5.14
C ASN A 222 -10.00 -14.09 -3.84
N GLN A 223 -10.68 -12.96 -3.58
CA GLN A 223 -10.51 -12.21 -2.34
C GLN A 223 -10.97 -13.01 -1.11
N GLU A 224 -12.07 -13.75 -1.21
CA GLU A 224 -12.53 -14.65 -0.15
C GLU A 224 -11.45 -15.70 0.18
N VAL A 225 -10.89 -16.37 -0.83
CA VAL A 225 -9.81 -17.35 -0.65
C VAL A 225 -8.54 -16.72 -0.06
N ILE A 226 -8.17 -15.51 -0.50
CA ILE A 226 -7.02 -14.78 0.06
C ILE A 226 -7.24 -14.51 1.55
N ASN A 227 -8.42 -14.01 1.92
CA ASN A 227 -8.74 -13.71 3.32
C ASN A 227 -8.70 -14.98 4.19
N ASP A 228 -9.23 -16.09 3.69
CA ASP A 228 -9.21 -17.38 4.41
C ASP A 228 -7.76 -17.86 4.64
N LEU A 229 -6.91 -17.78 3.62
CA LEU A 229 -5.50 -18.15 3.72
C LEU A 229 -4.70 -17.22 4.63
N GLU A 230 -4.99 -15.91 4.62
CA GLU A 230 -4.39 -14.95 5.54
C GLU A 230 -4.77 -15.24 7.00
N SER A 231 -6.03 -15.63 7.25
CA SER A 231 -6.51 -16.05 8.56
C SER A 231 -5.81 -17.33 9.03
N GLU A 232 -5.70 -18.35 8.18
CA GLU A 232 -5.01 -19.60 8.50
C GLU A 232 -3.52 -19.37 8.79
N LEU A 233 -2.87 -18.50 8.01
CA LEU A 233 -1.48 -18.13 8.22
C LEU A 233 -1.29 -17.41 9.57
N ALA A 234 -2.18 -16.48 9.91
CA ALA A 234 -2.13 -15.77 11.18
C ALA A 234 -2.32 -16.71 12.38
N GLU A 235 -3.25 -17.67 12.28
CA GLU A 235 -3.45 -18.69 13.31
C GLU A 235 -2.23 -19.60 13.46
N SER A 236 -1.66 -20.05 12.35
CA SER A 236 -0.46 -20.89 12.32
C SER A 236 0.75 -20.18 12.95
N LEU A 237 0.96 -18.89 12.62
CA LEU A 237 2.02 -18.08 13.23
C LEU A 237 1.83 -17.93 14.74
N LYS A 238 0.60 -17.65 15.19
CA LYS A 238 0.28 -17.54 16.62
C LYS A 238 0.55 -18.84 17.37
N ASN A 239 0.16 -19.98 16.79
CA ASN A 239 0.42 -21.30 17.39
C ASN A 239 1.92 -21.60 17.48
N ARG A 240 2.68 -21.29 16.43
CA ARG A 240 4.13 -21.44 16.43
C ARG A 240 4.80 -20.55 17.49
N ASP A 241 4.37 -19.30 17.61
CA ASP A 241 4.93 -18.38 18.60
C ASP A 241 4.61 -18.83 20.04
N ALA A 242 3.42 -19.40 20.27
CA ALA A 242 3.05 -20.00 21.56
C ALA A 242 3.93 -21.21 21.91
N GLU A 243 4.21 -22.10 20.94
CA GLU A 243 5.11 -23.24 21.17
C GLU A 243 6.54 -22.76 21.47
N VAL A 244 7.04 -21.76 20.73
CA VAL A 244 8.35 -21.15 20.99
C VAL A 244 8.43 -20.54 22.39
N GLN A 245 7.38 -19.88 22.87
CA GLN A 245 7.33 -19.36 24.24
C GLN A 245 7.38 -20.47 25.29
N LYS A 246 6.66 -21.57 25.06
CA LYS A 246 6.66 -22.74 25.94
C LYS A 246 8.03 -23.42 25.97
N GLU A 247 8.67 -23.63 24.83
CA GLU A 247 10.03 -24.18 24.75
C GLU A 247 11.04 -23.26 25.46
N ASN A 248 10.94 -21.94 25.27
CA ASN A 248 11.80 -20.98 25.97
C ASN A 248 11.63 -21.05 27.50
N PHE A 249 10.41 -21.23 27.99
CA PHE A 249 10.14 -21.42 29.42
C PHE A 249 10.84 -22.68 29.95
N VAL A 250 10.72 -23.81 29.23
CA VAL A 250 11.39 -25.07 29.61
C VAL A 250 12.92 -24.92 29.59
N ILE A 251 13.48 -24.23 28.59
CA ILE A 251 14.92 -23.94 28.53
C ILE A 251 15.36 -23.14 29.75
N GLN A 252 14.58 -22.13 30.17
CA GLN A 252 14.89 -21.32 31.34
C GLN A 252 14.84 -22.14 32.63
N GLU A 253 13.85 -23.02 32.77
CA GLU A 253 13.72 -23.92 33.93
C GLU A 253 14.89 -24.91 34.00
N LEU A 254 15.22 -25.56 32.88
CA LEU A 254 16.37 -26.48 32.79
C LEU A 254 17.70 -25.76 33.10
N LYS A 255 17.87 -24.54 32.61
CA LYS A 255 19.05 -23.71 32.92
C LYS A 255 19.15 -23.44 34.43
N ASN A 256 18.02 -23.13 35.08
CA ASN A 256 17.99 -22.92 36.53
C ASN A 256 18.33 -24.20 37.30
N HIS A 257 17.74 -25.34 36.92
CA HIS A 257 18.05 -26.64 37.53
C HIS A 257 19.53 -27.00 37.36
N LEU A 258 20.09 -26.81 36.17
CA LEU A 258 21.51 -27.07 35.92
C LEU A 258 22.41 -26.19 36.80
N HIS A 259 22.09 -24.90 36.94
CA HIS A 259 22.81 -24.01 37.85
C HIS A 259 22.72 -24.45 39.31
N GLN A 260 21.56 -24.93 39.77
CA GLN A 260 21.39 -25.45 41.13
C GLN A 260 22.21 -26.71 41.37
N VAL A 261 22.16 -27.67 40.43
CA VAL A 261 22.94 -28.91 40.51
C VAL A 261 24.44 -28.61 40.51
N LEU A 262 24.90 -27.70 39.64
CA LEU A 262 26.29 -27.28 39.60
C LEU A 262 26.72 -26.72 40.97
N ARG A 263 25.98 -25.76 41.53
CA ARG A 263 26.29 -25.19 42.85
C ARG A 263 26.27 -26.22 43.96
N PHE A 264 25.30 -27.15 43.96
CA PHE A 264 25.24 -28.20 44.96
C PHE A 264 26.45 -29.13 44.86
N SER A 265 26.83 -29.53 43.64
CA SER A 265 27.97 -30.41 43.39
C SER A 265 29.29 -29.76 43.79
N GLU A 266 29.50 -28.47 43.47
CA GLU A 266 30.68 -27.70 43.86
C GLU A 266 30.80 -27.63 45.39
N ASN A 267 29.71 -27.30 46.08
CA ASN A 267 29.68 -27.26 47.54
C ASN A 267 29.93 -28.63 48.18
N SER A 268 29.32 -29.69 47.63
CA SER A 268 29.52 -31.05 48.10
C SER A 268 30.98 -31.47 47.93
N LEU A 269 31.56 -31.22 46.74
CA LEU A 269 32.95 -31.58 46.44
C LEU A 269 33.94 -30.82 47.34
N LEU A 270 33.70 -29.53 47.58
CA LEU A 270 34.51 -28.73 48.52
C LEU A 270 34.45 -29.30 49.95
N ARG A 271 33.26 -29.68 50.43
CA ARG A 271 33.09 -30.30 51.76
C ARG A 271 33.81 -31.64 51.85
N THR A 272 33.56 -32.55 50.90
CA THR A 272 34.20 -33.87 50.87
C THR A 272 35.72 -33.76 50.79
N LYS A 273 36.25 -32.83 49.98
CA LYS A 273 37.69 -32.57 49.91
C LYS A 273 38.24 -32.11 51.26
N HIS A 274 37.57 -31.16 51.92
CA HIS A 274 38.01 -30.66 53.22
C HIS A 274 37.98 -31.75 54.31
N GLU A 275 36.94 -32.58 54.34
CA GLU A 275 36.82 -33.72 55.25
C GLU A 275 37.90 -34.76 55.00
N ALA A 276 38.17 -35.10 53.74
CA ALA A 276 39.24 -36.02 53.36
C ALA A 276 40.63 -35.49 53.76
N GLU A 277 40.92 -34.20 53.54
CA GLU A 277 42.18 -33.57 53.97
C GLU A 277 42.34 -33.58 55.50
N LYS A 278 41.25 -33.34 56.24
CA LYS A 278 41.25 -33.40 57.72
C LYS A 278 41.52 -34.82 58.20
N GLN A 279 40.87 -35.81 57.60
CA GLN A 279 41.06 -37.23 57.93
C GLN A 279 42.49 -37.68 57.62
N GLN A 280 43.01 -37.33 56.44
CA GLN A 280 44.39 -37.63 56.05
C GLN A 280 45.40 -37.05 57.05
N LYS A 281 45.22 -35.80 57.48
CA LYS A 281 46.08 -35.17 58.51
C LYS A 281 46.02 -35.93 59.84
N ALA A 282 44.84 -36.40 60.24
CA ALA A 282 44.68 -37.20 61.45
C ALA A 282 45.40 -38.56 61.33
N ASP A 283 45.25 -39.25 60.20
CA ASP A 283 45.87 -40.55 59.94
C ASP A 283 47.41 -40.46 59.86
N VAL A 284 47.92 -39.40 59.23
CA VAL A 284 49.37 -39.12 59.21
C VAL A 284 49.89 -38.89 60.63
N ARG A 285 49.22 -38.11 61.47
CA ARG A 285 49.62 -37.93 62.87
C ARG A 285 49.56 -39.23 63.67
N ALA A 286 48.50 -40.02 63.50
CA ALA A 286 48.33 -41.30 64.19
C ALA A 286 49.42 -42.31 63.78
N SER A 287 49.75 -42.39 62.48
CA SER A 287 50.83 -43.24 61.97
C SER A 287 52.22 -42.77 62.44
N GLN A 288 52.49 -41.46 62.42
CA GLN A 288 53.73 -40.89 62.97
C GLN A 288 53.89 -41.22 64.46
N ALA A 289 52.82 -41.11 65.26
CA ALA A 289 52.83 -41.49 66.66
C ALA A 289 53.15 -42.98 66.87
N ARG A 290 52.57 -43.88 66.05
CA ARG A 290 52.89 -45.31 66.07
C ARG A 290 54.35 -45.59 65.71
N VAL A 291 54.88 -44.95 64.66
CA VAL A 291 56.29 -45.10 64.26
C VAL A 291 57.23 -44.61 65.37
N ALA A 292 56.92 -43.47 66.00
CA ALA A 292 57.70 -42.95 67.13
C ALA A 292 57.72 -43.94 68.30
N LYS A 293 56.56 -44.53 68.64
CA LYS A 293 56.45 -45.56 69.69
C LYS A 293 57.31 -46.79 69.38
N ILE A 294 57.19 -47.36 68.18
CA ILE A 294 58.00 -48.52 67.77
C ILE A 294 59.50 -48.21 67.79
N ARG A 295 59.90 -47.00 67.34
CA ARG A 295 61.31 -46.58 67.40
C ARG A 295 61.82 -46.53 68.83
N GLN A 296 61.02 -46.02 69.77
CA GLN A 296 61.36 -46.00 71.19
C GLN A 296 61.49 -47.42 71.75
N GLU A 297 60.56 -48.32 71.44
CA GLU A 297 60.62 -49.74 71.83
C GLU A 297 61.88 -50.43 71.29
N ILE A 298 62.24 -50.20 70.02
CA ILE A 298 63.48 -50.71 69.43
C ILE A 298 64.71 -50.18 70.17
N GLN A 299 64.74 -48.89 70.51
CA GLN A 299 65.86 -48.31 71.27
C GLN A 299 65.98 -48.93 72.66
N GLN A 300 64.85 -49.14 73.36
CA GLN A 300 64.82 -49.81 74.66
C GLN A 300 65.28 -51.27 74.58
N LEU A 301 64.82 -52.02 73.58
CA LEU A 301 65.25 -53.41 73.37
C LEU A 301 66.75 -53.47 73.03
N ARG A 302 67.27 -52.53 72.25
CA ARG A 302 68.72 -52.43 71.97
C ARG A 302 69.53 -52.16 73.23
N SER A 303 69.06 -51.26 74.11
CA SER A 303 69.75 -51.00 75.38
C SER A 303 69.68 -52.21 76.31
N GLN A 304 68.53 -52.89 76.40
CA GLN A 304 68.37 -54.12 77.16
C GLN A 304 69.30 -55.22 76.66
N PHE A 305 69.38 -55.43 75.34
CA PHE A 305 70.28 -56.40 74.73
C PHE A 305 71.75 -56.07 74.99
N HIS A 306 72.13 -54.80 74.90
CA HIS A 306 73.50 -54.37 75.23
C HIS A 306 73.84 -54.64 76.70
N ASN A 307 72.92 -54.35 77.62
CA ASN A 307 73.10 -54.65 79.04
C ASN A 307 73.29 -56.16 79.26
N LEU A 308 72.44 -57.01 78.68
CA LEU A 308 72.58 -58.47 78.76
C LEU A 308 73.91 -58.97 78.17
N LEU A 309 74.38 -58.39 77.07
CA LEU A 309 75.70 -58.71 76.52
C LEU A 309 76.84 -58.33 77.48
N MET A 310 76.72 -57.19 78.17
CA MET A 310 77.72 -56.76 79.16
C MET A 310 77.69 -57.66 80.39
N GLU A 311 76.51 -57.96 80.94
CA GLU A 311 76.34 -58.92 82.05
C GLU A 311 76.91 -60.30 81.70
N ASN A 312 76.63 -60.80 80.48
CA ASN A 312 77.18 -62.08 80.03
C ASN A 312 78.71 -62.02 79.86
N ARG A 313 79.26 -60.95 79.29
CA ARG A 313 80.72 -60.74 79.23
C ARG A 313 81.35 -60.72 80.61
N GLU A 314 80.72 -60.06 81.58
CA GLU A 314 81.18 -60.02 82.98
C GLU A 314 81.13 -61.40 83.62
N ALA A 315 80.02 -62.15 83.43
CA ALA A 315 79.88 -63.52 83.91
C ALA A 315 80.90 -64.46 83.27
N GLU A 316 81.16 -64.34 81.96
CA GLU A 316 82.18 -65.12 81.25
C GLU A 316 83.59 -64.78 81.76
N GLN A 317 83.89 -63.49 81.99
CA GLN A 317 85.15 -63.07 82.59
C GLN A 317 85.31 -63.62 84.02
N ALA A 318 84.23 -63.65 84.81
CA ALA A 318 84.23 -64.24 86.15
C ALA A 318 84.49 -65.75 86.09
N LEU A 319 83.84 -66.49 85.18
CA LEU A 319 84.09 -67.92 84.97
C LEU A 319 85.52 -68.20 84.53
N ARG A 320 86.08 -67.41 83.62
CA ARG A 320 87.50 -67.52 83.22
C ARG A 320 88.41 -67.35 84.44
N LYS A 321 88.15 -66.37 85.32
CA LYS A 321 88.90 -66.20 86.58
C LYS A 321 88.78 -67.43 87.49
N VAL A 322 87.60 -68.02 87.64
CA VAL A 322 87.38 -69.24 88.45
C VAL A 322 88.14 -70.43 87.85
N THR A 323 88.14 -70.63 86.53
CA THR A 323 88.91 -71.72 85.90
C THR A 323 90.43 -71.61 86.10
N TRP A 324 90.97 -70.40 86.28
CA TRP A 324 92.37 -70.20 86.69
C TRP A 324 92.62 -70.56 88.17
N GLU A 325 91.59 -70.50 89.02
CA GLU A 325 91.69 -70.87 90.44
C GLU A 325 91.47 -72.38 90.68
N THR A 326 90.57 -73.04 89.93
CA THR A 326 90.33 -74.49 90.06
C THR A 326 91.38 -75.37 89.37
N GLY A 327 92.16 -74.83 88.41
CA GLY A 327 93.30 -75.54 87.81
C GLY A 327 94.55 -75.64 88.69
N ARG A 328 94.53 -75.12 89.93
CA ARG A 328 95.67 -75.11 90.86
C ARG A 328 95.58 -76.14 91.99
N LYS A 329 94.59 -77.03 91.96
CA LYS A 329 94.48 -78.19 92.85
C LYS A 329 94.26 -79.45 92.02
N GLY A 330 95.33 -79.88 91.37
CA GLY A 330 95.52 -81.17 90.71
C GLY A 330 97.01 -81.48 90.73
#